data_AF-A0A4Y2KSE6-F1
#
_entry.id   AF-A0A4Y2KSE6-F1
#
_cell.length_a   1.000
_cell.length_b   1.000
_cell.length_c   1.000
_cell.angle_alpha   90.00
_cell.angle_beta   90.00
_cell.angle_gamma   90.00
#
_symmetry.space_group_name_H-M   'P 1'
#
loop_
_entity.id
_entity.type
_entity.pdbx_description
1 polymer ?
#
loop_
_entity_poly.entity_id
_entity_poly.type
_entity_poly.pdbx_seq_one_letter_code
_entity_poly.pdbx_strand_id
1 'polypeptide(L)'
;MENILRPSEYTWTQRQSMTMLKESSLTAVTNIMATEDNSRKVFKVFVLLFCLTGFLYQATTFFTYYFEYPAIVDTNIEKPQHTEMPGVTFCNANG
;
A
#
# COMPACT_ATOMS: atom_id res chain seq x y z
N MET A 1 -34.87 12.32 -4.22
CA MET A 1 -35.19 11.13 -3.41
C MET A 1 -34.24 11.14 -2.22
N GLU A 2 -34.60 11.83 -1.15
CA GLU A 2 -33.76 11.95 0.05
C GLU A 2 -34.26 10.90 1.04
N ASN A 3 -33.50 9.80 1.17
CA ASN A 3 -33.89 8.65 1.97
C ASN A 3 -33.45 8.90 3.42
N ILE A 4 -34.30 9.56 4.19
CA ILE A 4 -34.11 9.78 5.63
C ILE A 4 -34.37 8.43 6.32
N LEU A 5 -33.29 7.67 6.54
CA LEU A 5 -33.31 6.39 7.24
C LEU A 5 -34.00 6.55 8.61
N ARG A 6 -34.95 5.66 8.92
CA ARG A 6 -35.65 5.68 10.21
C ARG A 6 -34.70 5.37 11.36
N PRO A 7 -34.93 5.94 12.55
CA PRO A 7 -34.02 5.81 13.67
C PRO A 7 -33.77 4.36 14.15
N SER A 8 -34.68 3.43 13.87
CA SER A 8 -34.44 2.01 14.17
C SER A 8 -33.38 1.38 13.26
N GLU A 9 -33.32 1.74 11.97
CA GLU A 9 -32.44 1.10 10.99
C GLU A 9 -30.96 1.46 11.18
N TYR A 10 -30.64 2.65 11.72
CA TYR A 10 -29.25 2.99 12.07
C TYR A 10 -28.71 2.10 13.20
N THR A 11 -29.56 1.67 14.14
CA THR A 11 -29.11 0.87 15.28
C THR A 11 -28.72 -0.55 14.87
N TRP A 12 -29.44 -1.14 13.91
CA TRP A 12 -29.16 -2.48 13.39
C TRP A 12 -27.91 -2.50 12.52
N THR A 13 -27.75 -1.51 11.64
CA THR A 13 -26.57 -1.40 10.76
C THR A 13 -25.28 -1.13 11.55
N GLN A 14 -25.32 -0.25 12.56
CA GLN A 14 -24.20 -0.03 13.48
C GLN A 14 -23.82 -1.29 14.27
N ARG A 15 -24.81 -2.12 14.64
CA ARG A 15 -24.54 -3.41 15.30
C ARG A 15 -23.87 -4.39 14.36
N GLN A 16 -24.33 -4.47 13.12
CA GLN A 16 -23.79 -5.38 12.11
C GLN A 16 -22.34 -5.08 11.75
N SER A 17 -21.96 -3.80 11.62
CA SER A 17 -20.57 -3.43 11.36
C SER A 17 -19.64 -3.85 12.51
N MET A 18 -20.07 -3.67 13.76
CA MET A 18 -19.31 -4.09 14.93
C MET A 18 -19.17 -5.61 15.03
N THR A 19 -20.21 -6.39 14.67
CA THR A 19 -20.09 -7.85 14.63
C THR A 19 -19.11 -8.31 13.57
N MET A 20 -19.12 -7.69 12.38
CA MET A 20 -18.20 -8.03 11.31
C MET A 20 -16.75 -7.63 11.66
N LEU A 21 -16.55 -6.48 12.29
CA LEU A 21 -15.24 -6.03 12.78
C LEU A 21 -14.69 -6.92 13.91
N LYS A 22 -15.57 -7.50 14.72
CA LYS A 22 -15.21 -8.42 15.81
C LYS A 22 -14.81 -9.80 15.30
N GLU A 23 -15.48 -10.29 14.27
CA GLU A 23 -15.16 -11.55 13.58
C GLU A 23 -13.97 -11.42 12.63
N SER A 24 -13.67 -10.21 12.15
CA SER A 24 -12.52 -9.92 11.29
C SER A 24 -11.23 -9.76 12.10
N SER A 25 -10.09 -9.81 11.40
CA SER A 25 -8.72 -9.67 11.93
C SER A 25 -8.41 -8.34 12.64
N LEU A 26 -9.40 -7.44 12.76
CA LEU A 26 -9.32 -6.18 13.50
C LEU A 26 -9.72 -6.35 14.98
N THR A 27 -9.32 -7.47 15.59
CA THR A 27 -9.47 -7.75 17.04
C THR A 27 -8.88 -6.63 17.91
N ALA A 28 -7.89 -5.88 17.40
CA ALA A 28 -7.34 -4.71 18.06
C ALA A 28 -8.42 -3.64 18.35
N VAL A 29 -9.34 -3.39 17.41
CA VAL A 29 -10.37 -2.34 17.54
C VAL A 29 -11.39 -2.70 18.61
N THR A 30 -11.80 -3.97 18.68
CA THR A 30 -12.76 -4.43 19.70
C THR A 30 -12.15 -4.46 21.09
N ASN A 31 -10.87 -4.83 21.21
CA ASN A 31 -10.14 -4.82 22.47
C ASN A 31 -9.87 -3.39 22.99
N ILE A 32 -9.79 -2.40 22.09
CA ILE A 32 -9.74 -0.97 22.44
C ILE A 32 -11.10 -0.46 22.92
N MET A 33 -12.20 -0.88 22.27
CA MET A 33 -13.55 -0.48 22.64
C MET A 33 -13.95 -1.03 24.02
N ALA A 34 -13.52 -2.25 24.34
CA ALA A 34 -13.81 -2.92 25.62
C ALA A 34 -12.93 -2.44 26.81
N THR A 35 -11.92 -1.58 26.59
CA THR A 35 -11.06 -1.06 27.66
C THR A 35 -11.71 0.15 28.34
N GLU A 36 -11.91 0.09 29.66
CA GLU A 36 -12.52 1.16 30.48
C GLU A 36 -11.54 2.31 30.80
N ASP A 37 -10.24 2.01 30.91
CA ASP A 37 -9.19 3.00 31.16
C ASP A 37 -8.97 3.95 29.98
N ASN A 38 -9.42 5.22 30.13
CA ASN A 38 -9.31 6.24 29.09
C ASN A 38 -7.87 6.50 28.61
N SER A 39 -6.88 6.58 29.51
CA SER A 39 -5.48 6.84 29.11
C SER A 39 -4.88 5.68 28.32
N ARG A 40 -5.16 4.43 28.72
CA ARG A 40 -4.68 3.23 28.01
C ARG A 40 -5.38 3.06 26.67
N LYS A 41 -6.67 3.41 26.59
CA LYS A 41 -7.46 3.40 25.36
C LYS A 41 -6.89 4.37 24.34
N VAL A 42 -6.60 5.61 24.76
CA VAL A 42 -5.99 6.63 23.90
C VAL A 42 -4.64 6.15 23.35
N PHE A 43 -3.76 5.63 24.20
CA PHE A 43 -2.46 5.09 23.76
C PHE A 43 -2.61 3.98 22.70
N LYS A 44 -3.51 3.01 22.92
CA LYS A 44 -3.74 1.93 21.95
C LYS A 44 -4.27 2.44 20.61
N VAL A 45 -5.15 3.44 20.61
CA VAL A 45 -5.64 4.09 19.38
C VAL A 45 -4.51 4.79 18.66
N PHE A 46 -3.67 5.53 19.37
CA PHE A 46 -2.51 6.20 18.78
C PHE A 46 -1.56 5.21 18.10
N VAL A 47 -1.24 4.10 18.75
CA VAL A 47 -0.39 3.05 18.17
C VAL A 47 -1.01 2.46 16.91
N LEU A 48 -2.32 2.20 16.91
CA LEU A 48 -3.04 1.68 15.75
C LEU A 48 -3.01 2.68 14.58
N LEU A 49 -3.27 3.95 14.84
CA LEU A 49 -3.20 5.01 13.83
C LEU A 49 -1.79 5.15 13.25
N PHE A 50 -0.77 5.17 14.12
CA PHE A 50 0.61 5.26 13.68
C PHE A 50 1.01 4.08 12.79
N CYS A 51 0.59 2.87 13.16
CA CYS A 51 0.82 1.67 12.36
C CYS A 51 0.12 1.74 10.99
N LEU A 52 -1.14 2.19 10.96
CA LEU A 52 -1.89 2.37 9.71
C LEU A 52 -1.23 3.42 8.81
N THR A 53 -0.79 4.55 9.36
CA THR A 53 -0.09 5.59 8.59
C THR A 53 1.22 5.08 8.02
N GLY A 54 2.03 4.38 8.83
CA GLY A 54 3.28 3.78 8.37
C GLY A 54 3.07 2.75 7.27
N PHE A 55 2.06 1.89 7.42
CA PHE A 55 1.68 0.91 6.40
C PHE A 55 1.25 1.58 5.10
N LEU A 56 0.37 2.58 5.17
CA LEU A 56 -0.09 3.31 3.99
C LEU A 56 1.07 4.02 3.28
N TYR A 57 2.00 4.62 4.03
CA TYR A 57 3.17 5.29 3.45
C TYR A 57 4.10 4.32 2.71
N GLN A 58 4.36 3.14 3.29
CA GLN A 58 5.15 2.12 2.60
C GLN A 58 4.41 1.57 1.38
N ALA A 59 3.10 1.32 1.51
CA ALA A 59 2.27 0.82 0.43
C ALA A 59 2.23 1.81 -0.75
N THR A 60 2.06 3.11 -0.51
CA THR A 60 2.07 4.12 -1.58
C THR A 60 3.42 4.23 -2.25
N THR A 61 4.51 4.21 -1.49
CA THR A 61 5.87 4.24 -2.04
C THR A 61 6.14 3.03 -2.95
N PHE A 62 5.75 1.83 -2.50
CA PHE A 62 5.85 0.62 -3.30
C PHE A 62 4.96 0.69 -4.54
N PHE A 63 3.75 1.22 -4.41
CA PHE A 63 2.82 1.39 -5.52
C PHE A 63 3.40 2.36 -6.55
N THR A 64 3.92 3.52 -6.16
CA THR A 64 4.57 4.45 -7.08
C THR A 64 5.74 3.80 -7.82
N TYR A 65 6.61 3.08 -7.11
CA TYR A 65 7.72 2.35 -7.73
C TYR A 65 7.23 1.28 -8.71
N TYR A 66 6.14 0.59 -8.39
CA TYR A 66 5.54 -0.40 -9.28
C TYR A 66 4.97 0.23 -10.56
N PHE A 67 4.30 1.38 -10.46
CA PHE A 67 3.71 2.10 -11.60
C PHE A 67 4.76 2.78 -12.49
N GLU A 68 5.93 3.10 -11.94
CA GLU A 68 7.02 3.72 -12.69
C GLU A 68 7.70 2.72 -13.65
N TYR A 69 7.39 1.42 -13.56
CA TYR A 69 8.00 0.34 -14.35
C TYR A 69 9.51 0.54 -14.55
N PRO A 70 10.29 0.76 -13.47
CA PRO A 70 11.71 1.01 -13.62
C PRO A 70 12.36 -0.24 -14.22
N ALA A 71 12.84 -0.10 -15.46
CA ALA A 71 13.55 -1.15 -16.15
C ALA A 71 14.94 -1.28 -15.50
N ILE A 72 15.11 -2.30 -14.66
CA ILE A 72 16.41 -2.64 -14.08
C ILE A 72 17.23 -3.29 -15.21
N VAL A 73 18.05 -2.48 -15.88
CA VAL A 73 18.99 -2.98 -16.89
C VAL A 73 20.22 -3.53 -16.18
N ASP A 74 20.29 -4.85 -16.04
CA ASP A 74 21.50 -5.52 -15.56
C ASP A 74 22.55 -5.50 -16.68
N THR A 75 23.48 -4.54 -16.61
CA THR A 75 24.59 -4.46 -17.57
C THR A 75 25.69 -5.44 -17.16
N ASN A 76 25.49 -6.70 -17.51
CA ASN A 76 26.54 -7.70 -17.39
C ASN A 76 27.55 -7.52 -18.55
N ILE A 77 28.77 -7.10 -18.22
CA ILE A 77 29.85 -6.95 -19.19
C ILE A 77 30.48 -8.33 -19.40
N GLU A 78 29.88 -9.11 -20.29
CA GLU A 78 30.46 -10.36 -20.74
C GLU A 78 31.57 -10.06 -21.77
N LYS A 79 32.78 -10.62 -21.56
CA LYS A 79 33.87 -10.55 -22.54
C LYS A 79 33.89 -11.87 -23.33
N PRO A 80 33.18 -11.97 -24.45
CA PRO A 80 33.14 -13.20 -25.22
C PRO A 80 34.52 -13.47 -25.85
N GLN A 81 34.91 -14.76 -25.94
CA GLN A 81 36.15 -15.18 -26.59
C GLN A 81 36.15 -14.90 -28.11
N HIS A 82 34.95 -14.74 -28.69
CA HIS A 82 34.74 -14.39 -30.09
C HIS A 82 33.70 -13.28 -30.17
N THR A 83 34.02 -12.17 -30.84
CA THR A 83 33.09 -11.06 -31.10
C THR A 83 32.95 -10.90 -32.61
N GLU A 84 31.71 -10.86 -33.11
CA GLU A 84 31.41 -10.56 -34.51
C GLU A 84 31.96 -9.17 -34.87
N MET A 85 32.69 -9.08 -35.98
CA MET A 85 33.26 -7.80 -36.42
C MET A 85 32.13 -6.87 -36.88
N PRO A 86 31.99 -5.66 -36.30
CA PRO A 86 30.92 -4.74 -36.70
C PRO A 86 31.15 -4.23 -38.13
N GLY A 87 30.05 -3.84 -38.78
CA GLY A 87 30.12 -3.19 -40.10
C GLY A 87 30.88 -1.87 -39.99
N VAL A 88 32.03 -1.79 -40.65
CA VAL A 88 32.81 -0.55 -40.72
C VAL A 88 32.38 0.22 -41.95
N THR A 89 31.68 1.34 -41.73
CA THR A 89 31.28 2.24 -42.81
C THR A 89 32.23 3.44 -42.83
N PHE A 90 32.88 3.66 -43.97
CA PHE A 90 33.72 4.83 -44.19
C PHE A 90 32.94 5.90 -44.94
N CYS A 91 32.97 7.13 -44.43
CA CYS A 91 32.41 8.29 -45.10
C CYS A 91 33.54 9.19 -45.65
N ASN A 92 33.37 9.69 -46.86
CA ASN A 92 34.20 10.75 -47.40
C ASN A 92 33.70 12.11 -46.86
N ALA A 93 34.59 12.92 -46.30
CA ALA A 93 34.25 14.26 -45.80
C ALA A 93 34.04 15.30 -46.92
N ASN A 94 34.41 14.94 -48.16
CA ASN A 94 34.09 15.72 -49.36
C ASN A 94 32.88 15.07 -50.05
N GLY A 95 31.70 15.62 -49.78
CA GLY A 95 30.45 15.30 -50.49
C GLY A 95 30.46 15.80 -51.92
#